data_AF-A0A7S1WM87-F1
#
_entry.id   AF-A0A7S1WM87-F1
#
_cell.length_a   1.000
_cell.length_b   1.000
_cell.length_c   1.000
_cell.angle_alpha   90.00
_cell.angle_beta   90.00
_cell.angle_gamma   90.00
#
_symmetry.space_group_name_H-M   'P 1'
#
loop_
_entity.id
_entity.type
_entity.pdbx_description
1 polymer ?
#
loop_
_entity_poly.entity_id
_entity_poly.type
_entity_poly.pdbx_seq_one_letter_code
_entity_poly.pdbx_strand_id
1 'polypeptide(L)'
;ALKRLREQWLRKEALPGPDGGLPSRFAPGTADVCAVLSYIERQIGVASIGGNWEVSRAHWERALTLHPWNAAAEYLLGVYHVRRKQYQEAKRHFLASLRLDPEFKAVYMGLGVVYLALGDWDSAEFASRAGLKRHPGAFHCAYNLGAAAAGNLLALLSQRCPPLERVSEVQDAAQDAVQNLEAVRRSPRGRREWAATDTALLEVLAAMGQRAVPRKDEDGCEDAVWWSKKQRQLATCLSCTKGWALINVRA
;
A
#
# COMPACT_ATOMS: atom_id res chain seq x y z
N ALA A 1 12.44 -2.55 -29.03
CA ALA A 1 13.64 -1.72 -28.75
C ALA A 1 14.41 -2.21 -27.52
N LEU A 2 13.83 -2.24 -26.32
CA LEU A 2 14.53 -2.61 -25.07
C LEU A 2 15.22 -3.99 -25.09
N LYS A 3 14.59 -5.02 -25.66
CA LYS A 3 15.22 -6.35 -25.82
C LYS A 3 16.49 -6.31 -26.68
N ARG A 4 16.47 -5.56 -27.79
CA ARG A 4 17.66 -5.36 -28.66
C ARG A 4 18.75 -4.56 -27.94
N LEU A 5 18.37 -3.54 -27.18
CA LEU A 5 19.31 -2.76 -26.38
C LEU A 5 20.01 -3.65 -25.33
N ARG A 6 19.25 -4.49 -24.62
CA ARG A 6 19.79 -5.50 -23.70
C ARG A 6 20.82 -6.41 -24.38
N GLU A 7 20.50 -6.96 -25.54
CA GLU A 7 21.42 -7.81 -26.31
C GLU A 7 22.70 -7.06 -26.73
N GLN A 8 22.59 -5.80 -27.14
CA GLN A 8 23.75 -4.96 -27.49
C GLN A 8 24.68 -4.74 -26.29
N TRP A 9 24.12 -4.49 -25.10
CA TRP A 9 24.90 -4.30 -23.88
C TRP A 9 25.56 -5.61 -23.39
N LEU A 10 24.85 -6.73 -23.42
CA LEU A 10 25.43 -8.04 -23.09
C LEU A 10 26.60 -8.42 -24.02
N ARG A 11 26.53 -8.06 -25.31
CA ARG A 11 27.64 -8.27 -26.25
C ARG A 11 28.85 -7.40 -25.95
N LYS A 12 28.68 -6.21 -25.36
CA LYS A 12 29.80 -5.35 -24.95
C LYS A 12 30.55 -5.92 -23.74
N GLU A 13 29.87 -6.61 -22.82
CA GLU A 13 30.51 -7.33 -21.71
C GLU A 13 31.23 -8.62 -22.16
N ALA A 14 30.85 -9.18 -23.31
CA ALA A 14 31.53 -10.34 -23.89
C ALA A 14 32.85 -9.99 -24.59
N LEU A 15 33.23 -8.71 -24.67
CA LEU A 15 34.55 -8.32 -25.15
C LEU A 15 35.56 -8.62 -24.03
N PRO A 16 36.64 -9.37 -24.30
CA PRO A 16 37.67 -9.59 -23.31
C PRO A 16 38.24 -8.25 -22.83
N GLY A 17 38.63 -8.17 -21.56
CA GLY A 17 39.49 -7.07 -21.12
C GLY A 17 40.78 -7.03 -21.95
N PRO A 18 41.57 -5.94 -21.89
CA PRO A 18 42.82 -5.81 -22.67
C PRO A 18 43.78 -7.01 -22.52
N ASP A 19 43.63 -7.79 -21.43
CA ASP A 19 44.47 -8.94 -21.11
C ASP A 19 43.81 -10.31 -21.36
N GLY A 20 42.66 -10.39 -22.03
CA GLY A 20 42.03 -11.68 -22.40
C GLY A 20 41.31 -12.44 -21.28
N GLY A 21 41.28 -11.92 -20.05
CA GLY A 21 40.56 -12.52 -18.92
C GLY A 21 39.06 -12.18 -18.89
N LEU A 22 38.24 -13.10 -18.36
CA LEU A 22 36.81 -12.85 -18.08
C LEU A 22 36.64 -11.57 -17.24
N PRO A 23 35.62 -10.73 -17.51
CA PRO A 23 35.42 -9.51 -16.74
C PRO A 23 35.17 -9.87 -15.28
N SER A 24 36.01 -9.34 -14.38
CA SER A 24 35.65 -9.22 -12.97
C SER A 24 34.29 -8.56 -12.89
N ARG A 25 33.32 -9.20 -12.24
CA ARG A 25 31.95 -8.67 -12.03
C ARG A 25 31.91 -7.31 -11.33
N PHE A 26 33.06 -6.79 -10.90
CA PHE A 26 33.21 -5.58 -10.09
C PHE A 26 34.28 -4.61 -10.62
N ALA A 27 34.55 -4.58 -11.92
CA ALA A 27 35.39 -3.51 -12.48
C ALA A 27 34.62 -2.16 -12.43
N PRO A 28 35.30 -1.00 -12.23
CA PRO A 28 34.62 0.30 -12.06
C PRO A 28 33.70 0.74 -13.21
N GLY A 29 33.77 0.11 -14.39
CA GLY A 29 32.82 0.32 -15.50
C GLY A 29 31.72 -0.74 -15.64
N THR A 30 31.81 -1.89 -14.95
CA THR A 30 30.79 -2.96 -15.00
C THR A 30 29.61 -2.67 -14.07
N ALA A 31 29.82 -1.91 -12.98
CA ALA A 31 28.75 -1.47 -12.08
C ALA A 31 27.70 -0.60 -12.81
N ASP A 32 28.16 0.31 -13.68
CA ASP A 32 27.28 1.16 -14.50
C ASP A 32 26.50 0.35 -15.53
N VAL A 33 27.11 -0.67 -16.14
CA VAL A 33 26.44 -1.57 -17.10
C VAL A 33 25.39 -2.43 -16.43
N CYS A 34 25.70 -3.01 -15.27
CA CYS A 34 24.75 -3.77 -14.46
C CYS A 34 23.54 -2.92 -14.04
N ALA A 35 23.75 -1.66 -13.67
CA ALA A 35 22.67 -0.72 -13.37
C ALA A 35 21.79 -0.41 -14.60
N VAL A 36 22.40 -0.19 -15.77
CA VAL A 36 21.67 0.02 -17.04
C VAL A 36 20.88 -1.23 -17.45
N LEU A 37 21.49 -2.41 -17.38
CA LEU A 37 20.82 -3.67 -17.67
C LEU A 37 19.68 -3.95 -16.68
N SER A 38 19.88 -3.66 -15.39
CA SER A 38 18.82 -3.74 -14.37
C SER A 38 17.65 -2.82 -14.69
N TYR A 39 17.92 -1.58 -15.09
CA TYR A 39 16.90 -0.65 -15.56
C TYR A 39 16.16 -1.22 -16.77
N ILE A 40 16.86 -1.75 -17.77
CA ILE A 40 16.25 -2.33 -18.98
C ILE A 40 15.36 -3.53 -18.63
N GLU A 41 15.85 -4.48 -17.83
CA GLU A 41 15.08 -5.64 -17.38
C GLU A 41 13.83 -5.18 -16.63
N ARG A 42 13.95 -4.19 -15.73
CA ARG A 42 12.80 -3.61 -15.02
C ARG A 42 11.74 -3.09 -15.99
N GLN A 43 12.14 -2.33 -17.01
CA GLN A 43 11.21 -1.77 -17.99
C GLN A 43 10.58 -2.83 -18.91
N ILE A 44 11.33 -3.88 -19.27
CA ILE A 44 10.75 -5.03 -19.99
C ILE A 44 9.68 -5.71 -19.13
N GLY A 45 9.95 -5.87 -17.84
CA GLY A 45 8.98 -6.43 -16.90
C GLY A 45 7.70 -5.58 -16.81
N VAL A 46 7.83 -4.25 -16.71
CA VAL A 46 6.68 -3.32 -16.73
C VAL A 46 5.88 -3.46 -18.04
N ALA A 47 6.55 -3.47 -19.19
CA ALA A 47 5.88 -3.61 -20.49
C ALA A 47 5.18 -4.98 -20.66
N SER A 48 5.58 -5.99 -19.89
CA SER A 48 5.02 -7.35 -19.97
C SER A 48 3.79 -7.56 -19.08
N ILE A 49 3.43 -6.57 -18.23
CA ILE A 49 2.30 -6.66 -17.29
C ILE A 49 0.99 -7.01 -18.01
N GLY A 50 0.75 -6.44 -19.20
CA GLY A 50 -0.47 -6.65 -19.98
C GLY A 50 -0.57 -8.03 -20.64
N GLY A 51 0.50 -8.82 -20.66
CA GLY A 51 0.54 -10.15 -21.27
C GLY A 51 0.70 -11.29 -20.27
N ASN A 52 1.59 -11.16 -19.27
CA ASN A 52 1.83 -12.18 -18.26
C ASN A 52 2.64 -11.65 -17.05
N TRP A 53 2.03 -11.67 -15.86
CA TRP A 53 2.68 -11.25 -14.61
C TRP A 53 3.88 -12.12 -14.19
N GLU A 54 3.92 -13.39 -14.60
CA GLU A 54 5.07 -14.27 -14.35
C GLU A 54 6.29 -13.85 -15.15
N VAL A 55 6.08 -13.41 -16.39
CA VAL A 55 7.15 -12.86 -17.24
C VAL A 55 7.66 -11.55 -16.64
N SER A 56 6.75 -10.69 -16.17
CA SER A 56 7.13 -9.46 -15.45
C SER A 56 7.96 -9.75 -14.21
N ARG A 57 7.55 -10.71 -13.36
CA ARG A 57 8.29 -11.13 -12.18
C ARG A 57 9.71 -11.56 -12.53
N ALA A 58 9.86 -12.46 -13.50
CA ALA A 58 11.18 -12.96 -13.89
C ALA A 58 12.13 -11.84 -14.35
N HIS A 59 11.61 -10.83 -15.05
CA HIS A 59 12.38 -9.65 -15.44
C HIS A 59 12.77 -8.76 -14.24
N TRP A 60 11.89 -8.59 -13.27
CA TRP A 60 12.20 -7.84 -12.04
C TRP A 60 13.19 -8.57 -11.13
N GLU A 61 13.09 -9.89 -11.02
CA GLU A 61 14.09 -10.72 -10.34
C GLU A 61 15.46 -10.60 -11.01
N ARG A 62 15.52 -10.67 -12.35
CA ARG A 62 16.76 -10.44 -13.10
C ARG A 62 17.32 -9.03 -12.87
N ALA A 63 16.46 -8.02 -12.80
CA ALA A 63 16.88 -6.66 -12.50
C ALA A 63 17.57 -6.57 -11.13
N LEU A 64 17.08 -7.28 -10.12
CA LEU A 64 17.71 -7.35 -8.79
C LEU A 64 18.98 -8.20 -8.77
N THR A 65 19.06 -9.27 -9.56
CA THR A 65 20.30 -10.04 -9.72
C THR A 65 21.42 -9.20 -10.35
N LEU A 66 21.08 -8.32 -11.29
CA LEU A 66 22.03 -7.42 -11.94
C LEU A 66 22.40 -6.24 -11.02
N HIS A 67 21.41 -5.67 -10.34
CA HIS A 67 21.61 -4.52 -9.45
C HIS A 67 20.69 -4.63 -8.22
N PRO A 68 21.20 -5.17 -7.10
CA PRO A 68 20.41 -5.41 -5.89
C PRO A 68 19.80 -4.14 -5.26
N TRP A 69 20.29 -2.95 -5.61
CA TRP A 69 19.84 -1.68 -5.03
C TRP A 69 18.77 -0.99 -5.88
N ASN A 70 18.10 -1.72 -6.77
CA ASN A 70 17.02 -1.19 -7.60
C ASN A 70 15.70 -1.15 -6.81
N ALA A 71 15.46 -0.04 -6.09
CA ALA A 71 14.25 0.18 -5.31
C ALA A 71 12.96 0.00 -6.12
N ALA A 72 12.96 0.39 -7.40
CA ALA A 72 11.81 0.25 -8.29
C ALA A 72 11.50 -1.21 -8.65
N ALA A 73 12.51 -2.07 -8.80
CA ALA A 73 12.30 -3.50 -9.02
C ALA A 73 11.75 -4.18 -7.75
N GLU A 74 12.27 -3.84 -6.57
CA GLU A 74 11.71 -4.30 -5.28
C GLU A 74 10.23 -3.90 -5.13
N TYR A 75 9.89 -2.63 -5.44
CA TYR A 75 8.50 -2.18 -5.43
C TYR A 75 7.61 -3.01 -6.35
N LEU A 76 8.04 -3.27 -7.59
CA LEU A 76 7.25 -4.01 -8.58
C LEU A 76 7.05 -5.49 -8.18
N LEU A 77 8.04 -6.12 -7.55
CA LEU A 77 7.86 -7.45 -6.93
C LEU A 77 6.87 -7.40 -5.77
N GLY A 78 6.91 -6.35 -4.95
CA GLY A 78 5.88 -6.10 -3.93
C GLY A 78 4.48 -6.04 -4.54
N VAL A 79 4.29 -5.28 -5.62
CA VAL A 79 3.01 -5.22 -6.36
C VAL A 79 2.60 -6.59 -6.89
N TYR A 80 3.52 -7.36 -7.48
CA TYR A 80 3.26 -8.73 -7.94
C TYR A 80 2.70 -9.60 -6.81
N HIS A 81 3.34 -9.58 -5.64
CA HIS A 81 2.90 -10.36 -4.49
C HIS A 81 1.56 -9.90 -3.92
N VAL A 82 1.25 -8.60 -3.93
CA VAL A 82 -0.10 -8.13 -3.55
C VAL A 82 -1.16 -8.71 -4.48
N ARG A 83 -0.92 -8.72 -5.80
CA ARG A 83 -1.86 -9.29 -6.77
C ARG A 83 -2.07 -10.79 -6.58
N ARG A 84 -1.05 -11.49 -6.11
CA ARG A 84 -1.10 -12.92 -5.75
C ARG A 84 -1.67 -13.18 -4.36
N LYS A 85 -2.10 -12.14 -3.64
CA LYS A 85 -2.55 -12.18 -2.25
C LYS A 85 -1.49 -12.67 -1.25
N GLN A 86 -0.21 -12.56 -1.61
CA GLN A 86 0.95 -12.99 -0.81
C GLN A 86 1.49 -11.82 0.00
N TYR A 87 0.72 -11.36 0.99
CA TYR A 87 0.97 -10.07 1.65
C TYR A 87 2.25 -10.01 2.47
N GLN A 88 2.68 -11.13 3.06
CA GLN A 88 3.96 -11.17 3.78
C GLN A 88 5.16 -10.99 2.84
N GLU A 89 5.14 -11.61 1.67
CA GLU A 89 6.17 -11.39 0.64
C GLU A 89 6.11 -9.96 0.10
N ALA A 90 4.90 -9.43 -0.15
CA ALA A 90 4.74 -8.05 -0.57
C ALA A 90 5.33 -7.06 0.44
N LYS A 91 5.09 -7.28 1.74
CA LYS A 91 5.66 -6.50 2.84
C LYS A 91 7.19 -6.52 2.78
N ARG A 92 7.79 -7.70 2.61
CA ARG A 92 9.26 -7.87 2.54
C ARG A 92 9.87 -7.05 1.40
N HIS A 93 9.28 -7.14 0.21
CA HIS A 93 9.73 -6.39 -0.97
C HIS A 93 9.51 -4.88 -0.85
N PHE A 94 8.36 -4.44 -0.33
CA PHE A 94 8.13 -3.01 -0.08
C PHE A 94 9.07 -2.44 0.98
N LEU A 95 9.34 -3.16 2.07
CA LEU A 95 10.33 -2.72 3.06
C LEU A 95 11.75 -2.67 2.48
N ALA A 96 12.11 -3.61 1.60
CA ALA A 96 13.38 -3.55 0.87
C ALA A 96 13.46 -2.32 -0.04
N SER A 97 12.41 -2.05 -0.82
CA SER A 97 12.29 -0.85 -1.64
C SER A 97 12.43 0.43 -0.82
N LEU A 98 11.76 0.50 0.33
CA LEU A 98 11.80 1.66 1.23
C LEU A 98 13.18 1.89 1.86
N ARG A 99 13.91 0.82 2.18
CA ARG A 99 15.29 0.91 2.68
C ARG A 99 16.25 1.48 1.63
N LEU A 100 16.02 1.16 0.36
CA LEU A 100 16.83 1.62 -0.76
C LEU A 100 16.47 3.07 -1.17
N ASP A 101 15.20 3.42 -1.16
CA ASP A 101 14.70 4.77 -1.45
C ASP A 101 13.59 5.17 -0.44
N PRO A 102 13.96 5.87 0.64
CA PRO A 102 13.01 6.37 1.63
C PRO A 102 12.00 7.40 1.08
N GLU A 103 12.26 8.01 -0.08
CA GLU A 103 11.37 9.02 -0.68
C GLU A 103 10.41 8.40 -1.70
N PHE A 104 10.46 7.09 -1.91
CA PHE A 104 9.64 6.41 -2.88
C PHE A 104 8.15 6.36 -2.48
N LYS A 105 7.42 7.39 -2.89
CA LYS A 105 5.99 7.62 -2.61
C LYS A 105 5.10 6.37 -2.75
N ALA A 106 5.29 5.61 -3.82
CA ALA A 106 4.43 4.47 -4.14
C ALA A 106 4.56 3.33 -3.12
N VAL A 107 5.70 3.24 -2.42
CA VAL A 107 5.98 2.20 -1.42
C VAL A 107 5.17 2.42 -0.14
N TYR A 108 5.01 3.66 0.32
CA TYR A 108 4.17 3.98 1.48
C TYR A 108 2.71 3.57 1.25
N MET A 109 2.19 3.85 0.06
CA MET A 109 0.88 3.38 -0.37
C MET A 109 0.81 1.85 -0.37
N GLY A 110 1.81 1.18 -0.95
CA GLY A 110 1.88 -0.28 -1.01
C GLY A 110 1.92 -0.93 0.37
N LEU A 111 2.72 -0.40 1.29
CA LEU A 111 2.78 -0.85 2.68
C LEU A 111 1.46 -0.62 3.41
N GLY A 112 0.83 0.54 3.25
CA GLY A 112 -0.48 0.81 3.84
C GLY A 112 -1.51 -0.25 3.42
N VAL A 113 -1.60 -0.54 2.11
CA VAL A 113 -2.50 -1.61 1.62
C VAL A 113 -2.13 -2.98 2.18
N VAL A 114 -0.84 -3.34 2.21
CA VAL A 114 -0.36 -4.62 2.73
C VAL A 114 -0.56 -4.76 4.24
N TYR A 115 -0.59 -3.68 5.00
CA TYR A 115 -0.88 -3.76 6.43
C TYR A 115 -2.38 -3.86 6.69
N LEU A 116 -3.22 -3.09 5.98
CA LEU A 116 -4.67 -3.28 5.97
C LEU A 116 -5.03 -4.73 5.61
N ALA A 117 -4.27 -5.31 4.70
CA ALA A 117 -4.41 -6.70 4.26
C ALA A 117 -4.27 -7.75 5.33
N LEU A 118 -3.29 -7.51 6.19
CA LEU A 118 -2.89 -8.39 7.25
C LEU A 118 -3.74 -8.15 8.51
N GLY A 119 -4.64 -7.16 8.49
CA GLY A 119 -5.35 -6.69 9.68
C GLY A 119 -4.44 -5.96 10.68
N ASP A 120 -3.25 -5.55 10.24
CA ASP A 120 -2.26 -4.84 11.04
C ASP A 120 -2.53 -3.32 10.92
N TRP A 121 -3.60 -2.88 11.57
CA TRP A 121 -4.13 -1.53 11.45
C TRP A 121 -3.13 -0.48 11.94
N ASP A 122 -2.41 -0.74 13.02
CA ASP A 122 -1.40 0.17 13.58
C ASP A 122 -0.26 0.41 12.59
N SER A 123 0.26 -0.66 11.97
CA SER A 123 1.31 -0.51 10.95
C SER A 123 0.78 0.17 9.68
N ALA A 124 -0.49 -0.06 9.32
CA ALA A 124 -1.13 0.61 8.19
C ALA A 124 -1.25 2.11 8.41
N GLU A 125 -1.67 2.51 9.61
CA GLU A 125 -1.73 3.91 10.05
C GLU A 125 -0.34 4.55 10.04
N PHE A 126 0.64 3.90 10.66
CA PHE A 126 2.02 4.40 10.71
C PHE A 126 2.60 4.62 9.31
N ALA A 127 2.51 3.61 8.42
CA ALA A 127 3.00 3.71 7.06
C ALA A 127 2.29 4.81 6.25
N SER A 128 0.98 4.94 6.43
CA SER A 128 0.16 5.94 5.73
C SER A 128 0.46 7.36 6.21
N ARG A 129 0.61 7.58 7.52
CA ARG A 129 1.04 8.86 8.10
C ARG A 129 2.45 9.23 7.63
N ALA A 130 3.38 8.28 7.60
CA ALA A 130 4.72 8.50 7.07
C ALA A 130 4.70 8.89 5.59
N GLY A 131 3.82 8.27 4.80
CA GLY A 131 3.59 8.60 3.40
C GLY A 131 3.02 10.00 3.20
N LEU A 132 2.00 10.40 4.00
CA LEU A 132 1.42 11.74 3.95
C LEU A 132 2.39 12.82 4.41
N LYS A 133 3.22 12.55 5.42
CA LYS A 133 4.23 13.50 5.90
C LYS A 133 5.23 13.87 4.81
N ARG A 134 5.66 12.90 4.02
CA ARG A 134 6.59 13.10 2.88
C ARG A 134 5.88 13.59 1.62
N HIS A 135 4.66 13.10 1.39
CA HIS A 135 3.88 13.34 0.19
C HIS A 135 2.45 13.78 0.55
N PRO A 136 2.23 15.05 0.95
CA PRO A 136 0.92 15.53 1.42
C PRO A 136 -0.24 15.32 0.42
N GLY A 137 0.05 15.26 -0.88
CA GLY A 137 -0.94 14.96 -1.93
C GLY A 137 -1.18 13.47 -2.20
N ALA A 138 -0.67 12.55 -1.37
CA ALA A 138 -0.84 11.11 -1.54
C ALA A 138 -2.23 10.64 -1.07
N PHE A 139 -3.27 10.88 -1.87
CA PHE A 139 -4.64 10.53 -1.49
C PHE A 139 -4.84 9.04 -1.14
N HIS A 140 -4.08 8.12 -1.75
CA HIS A 140 -4.12 6.70 -1.36
C HIS A 140 -3.63 6.47 0.08
N CYS A 141 -2.63 7.24 0.54
CA CYS A 141 -2.19 7.17 1.93
C CYS A 141 -3.25 7.75 2.86
N ALA A 142 -3.93 8.84 2.48
CA ALA A 142 -5.08 9.34 3.25
C ALA A 142 -6.23 8.32 3.31
N TYR A 143 -6.51 7.63 2.21
CA TYR A 143 -7.51 6.57 2.19
C TYR A 143 -7.12 5.43 3.14
N ASN A 144 -5.89 4.94 3.01
CA ASN A 144 -5.38 3.86 3.85
C ASN A 144 -5.36 4.24 5.33
N LEU A 145 -5.07 5.50 5.66
CA LEU A 145 -5.14 6.02 7.02
C LEU A 145 -6.57 6.01 7.57
N GLY A 146 -7.55 6.47 6.79
CA GLY A 146 -8.96 6.42 7.18
C GLY A 146 -9.48 4.98 7.36
N ALA A 147 -9.08 4.07 6.46
CA ALA A 147 -9.41 2.64 6.57
C ALA A 147 -8.71 1.97 7.77
N ALA A 148 -7.46 2.34 8.07
CA ALA A 148 -6.71 1.84 9.22
C ALA A 148 -7.33 2.31 10.53
N ALA A 149 -7.67 3.60 10.63
CA ALA A 149 -8.37 4.16 11.80
C ALA A 149 -9.73 3.48 12.01
N ALA A 150 -10.49 3.22 10.93
CA ALA A 150 -11.72 2.45 10.99
C ALA A 150 -11.50 0.99 11.45
N GLY A 151 -10.40 0.35 11.03
CA GLY A 151 -10.00 -0.98 11.47
C GLY A 151 -9.62 -1.02 12.96
N ASN A 152 -8.85 -0.03 13.42
CA ASN A 152 -8.51 0.18 14.83
C ASN A 152 -9.77 0.40 15.67
N LEU A 153 -10.68 1.25 15.21
CA LEU A 153 -11.99 1.44 15.83
C LEU A 153 -12.78 0.12 15.91
N LEU A 154 -12.81 -0.66 14.83
CA LEU A 154 -13.48 -1.97 14.84
C LEU A 154 -12.84 -2.92 15.85
N ALA A 155 -11.50 -2.93 15.96
CA ALA A 155 -10.78 -3.73 16.94
C ALA A 155 -11.12 -3.32 18.37
N LEU A 156 -11.24 -2.02 18.65
CA LEU A 156 -11.69 -1.49 19.94
C LEU A 156 -13.10 -1.97 20.31
N LEU A 157 -13.99 -2.06 19.32
CA LEU A 157 -15.39 -2.48 19.50
C LEU A 157 -15.56 -4.00 19.51
N SER A 158 -14.57 -4.77 19.04
CA SER A 158 -14.64 -6.24 18.89
C SER A 158 -14.95 -6.99 20.19
N GLN A 159 -14.69 -6.37 21.35
CA GLN A 159 -14.82 -7.01 22.65
C GLN A 159 -16.17 -6.77 23.34
N ARG A 160 -16.94 -5.72 22.98
CA ARG A 160 -18.33 -5.38 23.41
C ARG A 160 -18.66 -3.93 22.99
N CYS A 161 -19.92 -3.51 23.23
CA CYS A 161 -20.29 -2.08 23.24
C CYS A 161 -19.26 -1.28 24.06
N PRO A 162 -18.79 -0.11 23.58
CA PRO A 162 -17.82 0.67 24.33
C PRO A 162 -18.46 1.12 25.66
N PRO A 163 -17.74 1.03 26.78
CA PRO A 163 -18.20 1.63 28.03
C PRO A 163 -18.30 3.15 27.84
N LEU A 164 -19.17 3.79 28.63
CA LEU A 164 -19.47 5.23 28.55
C LEU A 164 -18.20 6.09 28.53
N GLU A 165 -17.20 5.71 29.32
CA GLU A 165 -15.91 6.41 29.45
C GLU A 165 -15.07 6.39 28.17
N ARG A 166 -15.35 5.47 27.24
CA ARG A 166 -14.62 5.30 25.97
C ARG A 166 -15.42 5.76 24.75
N VAL A 167 -16.64 6.25 24.94
CA VAL A 167 -17.46 6.74 23.83
C VAL A 167 -16.80 7.95 23.16
N SER A 168 -16.16 8.84 23.92
CA SER A 168 -15.38 9.96 23.37
C SER A 168 -14.20 9.48 22.54
N GLU A 169 -13.42 8.51 23.04
CA GLU A 169 -12.30 7.91 22.28
C GLU A 169 -12.79 7.33 20.93
N VAL A 170 -13.95 6.65 20.95
CA VAL A 170 -14.58 6.09 19.76
C VAL A 170 -15.05 7.19 18.80
N GLN A 171 -15.63 8.28 19.33
CA GLN A 171 -16.05 9.42 18.52
C GLN A 171 -14.87 10.09 17.84
N ASP A 172 -13.80 10.37 18.58
CA ASP A 172 -12.58 11.03 18.09
C ASP A 172 -11.93 10.18 17.00
N ALA A 173 -11.76 8.86 17.24
CA ALA A 173 -11.22 7.94 16.24
C ALA A 173 -12.10 7.86 14.99
N ALA A 174 -13.44 7.89 15.14
CA ALA A 174 -14.37 7.89 14.02
C ALA A 174 -14.28 9.19 13.22
N GLN A 175 -14.17 10.35 13.89
CA GLN A 175 -14.03 11.66 13.25
C GLN A 175 -12.70 11.78 12.49
N ASP A 176 -11.61 11.30 13.07
CA ASP A 176 -10.30 11.20 12.41
C ASP A 176 -10.38 10.36 11.13
N ALA A 177 -11.05 9.21 11.19
CA ALA A 177 -11.27 8.37 10.02
C ALA A 177 -12.09 9.09 8.94
N VAL A 178 -13.19 9.75 9.34
CA VAL A 178 -14.05 10.54 8.42
C VAL A 178 -13.24 11.66 7.76
N GLN A 179 -12.46 12.43 8.52
CA GLN A 179 -11.67 13.53 7.98
C GLN A 179 -10.71 13.08 6.87
N ASN A 180 -10.01 11.96 7.11
CA ASN A 180 -9.09 11.38 6.14
C ASN A 180 -9.81 10.90 4.88
N LEU A 181 -10.91 10.18 5.03
CA LEU A 181 -11.72 9.68 3.91
C LEU A 181 -12.38 10.81 3.11
N GLU A 182 -12.85 11.86 3.77
CA GLU A 182 -13.41 13.04 3.10
C GLU A 182 -12.35 13.80 2.31
N ALA A 183 -11.12 13.92 2.81
CA ALA A 183 -10.03 14.53 2.06
C ALA A 183 -9.79 13.79 0.74
N VAL A 184 -9.91 12.45 0.74
CA VAL A 184 -9.85 11.63 -0.48
C VAL A 184 -11.03 11.92 -1.41
N ARG A 185 -12.25 11.93 -0.87
CA ARG A 185 -13.48 12.27 -1.62
C ARG A 185 -13.45 13.70 -2.19
N ARG A 186 -12.69 14.62 -1.61
CA ARG A 186 -12.49 15.98 -2.15
C ARG A 186 -11.36 16.07 -3.19
N SER A 187 -10.51 15.04 -3.32
CA SER A 187 -9.46 14.99 -4.35
C SER A 187 -10.01 14.58 -5.72
N PRO A 188 -9.62 15.22 -6.84
CA PRO A 188 -10.08 14.84 -8.18
C PRO A 188 -9.80 13.38 -8.55
N ARG A 189 -8.65 12.83 -8.14
CA ARG A 189 -8.31 11.43 -8.40
C ARG A 189 -9.06 10.49 -7.44
N GLY A 190 -9.11 10.84 -6.14
CA GLY A 190 -9.87 10.08 -5.16
C GLY A 190 -11.35 9.93 -5.54
N ARG A 191 -11.98 11.00 -6.03
CA ARG A 191 -13.38 10.96 -6.54
C ARG A 191 -13.60 9.96 -7.66
N ARG A 192 -12.64 9.77 -8.55
CA ARG A 192 -12.78 8.84 -9.69
C ARG A 192 -12.73 7.37 -9.24
N GLU A 193 -12.09 7.10 -8.11
CA GLU A 193 -11.90 5.76 -7.58
C GLU A 193 -12.86 5.46 -6.41
N TRP A 194 -13.58 6.47 -5.93
CA TRP A 194 -14.57 6.39 -4.86
C TRP A 194 -15.75 5.49 -5.23
N ALA A 195 -15.99 4.46 -4.42
CA ALA A 195 -17.05 3.49 -4.61
C ALA A 195 -18.24 3.72 -3.66
N ALA A 196 -19.38 3.11 -3.98
CA ALA A 196 -20.56 3.11 -3.09
C ALA A 196 -20.24 2.52 -1.70
N THR A 197 -19.33 1.53 -1.63
CA THR A 197 -18.87 0.94 -0.37
C THR A 197 -18.06 1.93 0.47
N ASP A 198 -17.33 2.87 -0.16
CA ASP A 198 -16.60 3.93 0.55
C ASP A 198 -17.57 4.96 1.13
N THR A 199 -18.65 5.27 0.42
CA THR A 199 -19.74 6.12 0.94
C THR A 199 -20.41 5.47 2.16
N ALA A 200 -20.74 4.17 2.07
CA ALA A 200 -21.35 3.44 3.19
C ALA A 200 -20.42 3.40 4.42
N LEU A 201 -19.11 3.18 4.22
CA LEU A 201 -18.11 3.25 5.28
C LEU A 201 -18.13 4.64 5.96
N LEU A 202 -18.10 5.69 5.14
CA LEU A 202 -18.07 7.07 5.62
C LEU A 202 -19.33 7.44 6.41
N GLU A 203 -20.51 6.98 5.98
CA GLU A 203 -21.78 7.19 6.69
C GLU A 203 -21.81 6.47 8.05
N VAL A 204 -21.29 5.25 8.12
CA VAL A 204 -21.20 4.50 9.38
C VAL A 204 -20.28 5.23 10.36
N LEU A 205 -19.10 5.62 9.91
CA LEU A 205 -18.12 6.35 10.73
C LEU A 205 -18.67 7.72 11.18
N ALA A 206 -19.31 8.46 10.27
CA ALA A 206 -19.91 9.76 10.60
C ALA A 206 -21.01 9.61 11.67
N ALA A 207 -21.86 8.58 11.56
CA ALA A 207 -22.87 8.31 12.57
C ALA A 207 -22.25 7.99 13.94
N MET A 208 -21.14 7.25 13.98
CA MET A 208 -20.41 6.92 15.20
C MET A 208 -19.71 8.15 15.80
N GLY A 209 -19.11 9.00 14.97
CA GLY A 209 -18.47 10.24 15.40
C GLY A 209 -19.44 11.32 15.91
N GLN A 210 -20.73 11.23 15.57
CA GLN A 210 -21.77 12.19 15.99
C GLN A 210 -22.72 11.63 17.07
N ARG A 211 -22.60 10.36 17.45
CA ARG A 211 -23.51 9.73 18.45
C ARG A 211 -23.31 10.40 19.80
N ALA A 212 -24.34 11.05 20.36
CA ALA A 212 -24.25 11.66 21.69
C ALA A 212 -23.79 10.64 22.75
N VAL A 213 -22.96 11.08 23.71
CA VAL A 213 -22.56 10.27 24.86
C VAL A 213 -23.78 10.11 25.77
N PRO A 214 -24.29 8.89 26.00
CA PRO A 214 -25.44 8.67 26.87
C PRO A 214 -25.12 9.09 28.31
N ARG A 215 -26.13 9.52 29.08
CA ARG A 215 -25.97 9.69 30.53
C ARG A 215 -26.08 8.32 31.21
N LYS A 216 -25.47 8.14 32.39
CA LYS A 216 -25.40 6.86 33.12
C LYS A 216 -26.76 6.18 33.38
N ASP A 217 -27.86 6.91 33.21
CA ASP A 217 -29.18 6.56 33.68
C ASP A 217 -30.13 6.19 32.52
N GLU A 218 -29.75 6.45 31.25
CA GLU A 218 -30.57 6.11 30.08
C GLU A 218 -30.31 4.65 29.68
N ASP A 219 -31.40 3.91 29.50
CA ASP A 219 -31.50 2.49 29.19
C ASP A 219 -30.36 1.96 28.30
N GLY A 220 -29.25 1.53 28.92
CA GLY A 220 -28.02 1.10 28.22
C GLY A 220 -28.20 -0.06 27.24
N CYS A 221 -29.40 -0.65 27.18
CA CYS A 221 -29.80 -1.65 26.21
C CYS A 221 -29.96 -1.08 24.79
N GLU A 222 -30.59 0.09 24.61
CA GLU A 222 -30.81 0.67 23.27
C GLU A 222 -29.50 1.13 22.63
N ASP A 223 -28.63 1.75 23.43
CA ASP A 223 -27.29 2.15 22.99
C ASP A 223 -26.42 0.95 22.63
N ALA A 224 -26.45 -0.11 23.44
CA ALA A 224 -25.72 -1.33 23.14
C ALA A 224 -26.19 -1.95 21.81
N VAL A 225 -27.49 -1.96 21.53
CA VAL A 225 -28.06 -2.45 20.26
C VAL A 225 -27.60 -1.57 19.09
N TRP A 226 -27.60 -0.25 19.25
CA TRP A 226 -27.14 0.69 18.23
C TRP A 226 -25.65 0.49 17.90
N TRP A 227 -24.77 0.46 18.91
CA TRP A 227 -23.33 0.25 18.71
C TRP A 227 -23.04 -1.12 18.08
N SER A 228 -23.73 -2.17 18.53
CA SER A 228 -23.60 -3.51 17.94
C SER A 228 -24.05 -3.56 16.47
N LYS A 229 -25.07 -2.77 16.10
CA LYS A 229 -25.49 -2.63 14.70
C LYS A 229 -24.44 -1.87 13.88
N LYS A 230 -23.92 -0.74 14.39
CA LYS A 230 -22.90 0.05 13.69
C LYS A 230 -21.59 -0.69 13.54
N GLN A 231 -21.15 -1.42 14.56
CA GLN A 231 -19.98 -2.28 14.49
C GLN A 231 -20.10 -3.33 13.37
N ARG A 232 -21.25 -4.01 13.25
CA ARG A 232 -21.49 -4.96 12.17
C ARG A 232 -21.45 -4.28 10.80
N GLN A 233 -22.09 -3.12 10.66
CA GLN A 233 -22.04 -2.33 9.43
C GLN A 233 -20.61 -1.91 9.08
N LEU A 234 -19.83 -1.47 10.07
CA LEU A 234 -18.43 -1.08 9.91
C LEU A 234 -17.58 -2.26 9.42
N ALA A 235 -17.72 -3.44 10.05
CA ALA A 235 -17.04 -4.66 9.64
C ALA A 235 -17.39 -5.07 8.20
N THR A 236 -18.67 -5.03 7.84
CA THR A 236 -19.11 -5.29 6.45
C THR A 236 -18.49 -4.30 5.49
N CYS A 237 -18.55 -3.00 5.79
CA CYS A 237 -17.98 -1.97 4.93
C CYS A 237 -16.48 -2.19 4.71
N LEU A 238 -15.70 -2.39 5.78
CA LEU A 238 -14.26 -2.65 5.71
C LEU A 238 -13.93 -3.88 4.85
N SER A 239 -14.68 -4.97 5.01
CA SER A 239 -14.51 -6.18 4.19
C SER A 239 -14.79 -5.97 2.69
N CYS A 240 -15.60 -4.97 2.36
CA CYS A 240 -15.99 -4.62 0.99
C CYS A 240 -15.24 -3.40 0.42
N THR A 241 -14.37 -2.76 1.21
CA THR A 241 -13.60 -1.61 0.73
C THR A 241 -12.62 -2.00 -0.36
N LYS A 242 -12.48 -1.12 -1.35
CA LYS A 242 -11.57 -1.32 -2.49
C LYS A 242 -10.14 -0.86 -2.20
N GLY A 243 -9.74 -0.63 -0.94
CA GLY A 243 -8.41 -0.09 -0.60
C GLY A 243 -7.23 -0.79 -1.30
N TRP A 244 -7.41 -2.07 -1.61
CA TRP A 244 -6.47 -2.93 -2.32
C TRP A 244 -6.38 -2.70 -3.83
N ALA A 245 -7.46 -2.26 -4.46
CA ALA A 245 -7.51 -1.92 -5.88
C ALA A 245 -6.72 -0.63 -6.20
N LEU A 246 -6.27 0.09 -5.17
CA LEU A 246 -5.51 1.33 -5.29
C LEU A 246 -4.02 1.10 -5.61
N ILE A 247 -3.50 -0.13 -5.47
CA ILE A 247 -2.17 -0.50 -6.04
C ILE A 247 -2.29 -0.79 -7.55
N ASN A 248 -3.02 0.04 -8.27
CA ASN A 248 -3.04 -0.04 -9.72
C ASN A 248 -1.78 0.63 -10.28
N VAL A 249 -0.74 -0.17 -10.50
CA VAL A 249 0.20 0.10 -11.59
C VAL A 249 -0.62 -0.09 -12.87
N ARG A 250 -1.29 0.98 -13.34
CA ARG A 250 -1.90 0.95 -14.66
C ARG A 250 -0.79 0.61 -15.66
N ALA A 251 -1.05 -0.42 -16.48
CA ALA A 251 -0.27 -0.69 -17.68
C ALA A 251 -0.32 0.54 -18.61
#